data_AF-A0AAD9QBS9-F1
#
_entry.id   AF-A0AAD9QBS9-F1
#
_cell.length_a   1.000
_cell.length_b   1.000
_cell.length_c   1.000
_cell.angle_alpha   90.00
_cell.angle_beta   90.00
_cell.angle_gamma   90.00
#
_symmetry.space_group_name_H-M   'P 1'
#
loop_
_entity.id
_entity.type
_entity.pdbx_description
1 polymer ?
#
loop_
_entity_poly.entity_id
_entity_poly.type
_entity_poly.pdbx_seq_one_letter_code
_entity_poly.pdbx_strand_id
1 'polypeptide(L)'
;MIVCMVGVLVSYILWACSWNFTIFVLARIIGGLCKGNVTICTAIITDVTTTRNRGKGMAFVGIAYSFGFIIGPVIGAIFAKRSSLESGNPYLLPAVFAIALTVADALYLWFCLKETLPEDKRAKSLVSEFKSARQLLNPVSLLKFDAIDIRSCKEDMKAIRGLGLVYFLFLFFFSGLEFTLTFLTHKNFKYSSMQQGMMFFFIGITMALVQGSATVVPCLTTLISHHGNVDQKGKVMGIFRSLGALARAIGPVVSCTVYWSVGPFWCYFVGALLFMIPMQLLAKIST
;
A
#
# COMPACT_ATOMS: atom_id res chain seq x y z
N MET A 1 12.84 10.16 -0.55
CA MET A 1 11.73 10.46 0.38
C MET A 1 11.21 11.88 0.21
N ILE A 2 12.06 12.90 0.36
CA ILE A 2 11.67 14.33 0.26
C ILE A 2 10.97 14.67 -1.07
N VAL A 3 11.50 14.23 -2.22
CA VAL A 3 10.86 14.44 -3.53
C VAL A 3 9.43 13.89 -3.58
N CYS A 4 9.19 12.72 -2.97
CA CYS A 4 7.85 12.14 -2.85
C CYS A 4 6.94 13.05 -2.00
N MET A 5 7.44 13.60 -0.89
CA MET A 5 6.65 14.48 -0.02
C MET A 5 6.31 15.80 -0.71
N VAL A 6 7.25 16.40 -1.44
CA VAL A 6 6.99 17.61 -2.24
C VAL A 6 5.90 17.33 -3.27
N GLY A 7 5.97 16.19 -3.97
CA GLY A 7 4.93 15.83 -4.93
C GLY A 7 3.56 15.56 -4.31
N VAL A 8 3.50 14.92 -3.14
CA VAL A 8 2.25 14.74 -2.37
C VAL A 8 1.70 16.10 -1.89
N LEU A 9 2.56 17.03 -1.48
CA LEU A 9 2.16 18.39 -1.10
C LEU A 9 1.54 19.13 -2.30
N VAL A 10 2.18 19.09 -3.47
CA VAL A 10 1.64 19.67 -4.71
C VAL A 10 0.29 19.04 -5.06
N SER A 11 0.15 17.73 -4.91
CA SER A 11 -1.13 17.04 -5.11
C SER A 11 -2.24 17.57 -4.19
N TYR A 12 -1.98 17.77 -2.90
CA TYR A 12 -2.99 18.30 -1.98
C TYR A 12 -3.29 19.78 -2.20
N ILE A 13 -2.31 20.60 -2.61
CA ILE A 13 -2.55 21.99 -3.02
C ILE A 13 -3.47 22.03 -4.25
N LEU A 14 -3.20 21.19 -5.26
CA LEU A 14 -4.07 21.09 -6.44
C LEU A 14 -5.47 20.61 -6.08
N TRP A 15 -5.61 19.69 -5.12
CA TRP A 15 -6.91 19.26 -4.62
C TRP A 15 -7.65 20.39 -3.88
N ALA A 16 -6.96 21.18 -3.05
CA ALA A 16 -7.57 22.31 -2.36
C ALA A 16 -8.10 23.37 -3.36
N CYS A 17 -7.39 23.57 -4.48
CA CYS A 17 -7.77 24.49 -5.55
C CYS A 17 -8.68 23.86 -6.62
N SER A 18 -9.13 22.61 -6.47
CA SER A 18 -9.87 21.94 -7.53
C SER A 18 -11.30 22.47 -7.65
N TRP A 19 -11.60 23.17 -8.74
CA TRP A 19 -12.96 23.63 -9.08
C TRP A 19 -13.71 22.70 -10.05
N ASN A 20 -13.02 21.69 -10.59
CA ASN A 20 -13.62 20.70 -11.48
C ASN A 20 -12.99 19.32 -11.28
N PHE A 21 -13.65 18.31 -11.86
CA PHE A 21 -13.20 16.93 -11.77
C PHE A 21 -11.82 16.70 -12.41
N THR A 22 -11.48 17.43 -13.47
CA THR A 22 -10.19 17.29 -14.17
C THR A 22 -9.00 17.65 -13.26
N ILE A 23 -9.07 18.78 -12.56
CA ILE A 23 -8.01 19.18 -11.61
C ILE A 23 -7.92 18.18 -10.46
N PHE A 24 -9.06 17.69 -9.97
CA PHE A 24 -9.08 16.64 -8.97
C PHE A 24 -8.38 15.35 -9.45
N VAL A 25 -8.63 14.91 -10.68
CA VAL A 25 -7.96 13.74 -11.28
C VAL A 25 -6.46 14.00 -11.44
N LEU A 26 -6.05 15.18 -11.92
CA LEU A 26 -4.64 15.55 -12.01
C LEU A 26 -3.95 15.52 -10.64
N ALA A 27 -4.59 16.05 -9.60
CA ALA A 27 -4.12 15.96 -8.23
C ALA A 27 -3.91 14.49 -7.82
N ARG A 28 -4.86 13.59 -8.13
CA ARG A 28 -4.76 12.16 -7.82
C ARG A 28 -3.63 11.47 -8.59
N ILE A 29 -3.39 11.83 -9.85
CA ILE A 29 -2.28 11.30 -10.66
C ILE A 29 -0.95 11.67 -10.02
N ILE A 30 -0.74 12.95 -9.71
CA ILE A 30 0.50 13.45 -9.09
C ILE A 30 0.71 12.78 -7.72
N GLY A 31 -0.33 12.76 -6.88
CA GLY A 31 -0.25 12.11 -5.57
C GLY A 31 0.01 10.61 -5.66
N GLY A 32 -0.53 9.94 -6.68
CA GLY A 32 -0.27 8.52 -6.94
C GLY A 32 1.17 8.25 -7.36
N LEU A 33 1.72 9.03 -8.30
CA LEU A 33 3.12 8.92 -8.73
C LEU A 33 4.09 9.19 -7.58
N CYS A 34 3.72 10.07 -6.65
CA CYS A 34 4.55 10.46 -5.51
C CYS A 34 4.32 9.62 -4.24
N LYS A 35 3.46 8.59 -4.28
CA LYS A 35 3.24 7.65 -3.16
C LYS A 35 4.36 6.61 -2.95
N GLY A 36 5.51 6.80 -3.57
CA GLY A 36 6.72 5.99 -3.33
C GLY A 36 7.27 6.10 -1.90
N ASN A 37 6.85 7.11 -1.13
CA ASN A 37 7.23 7.30 0.27
C ASN A 37 7.01 6.06 1.14
N VAL A 38 5.91 5.35 0.93
CA VAL A 38 5.58 4.08 1.60
C VAL A 38 6.63 3.00 1.38
N THR A 39 7.02 2.82 0.12
CA THR A 39 8.02 1.83 -0.28
C THR A 39 9.37 2.17 0.32
N ILE A 40 9.73 3.46 0.27
CA ILE A 40 10.96 3.98 0.87
C ILE A 40 10.95 3.75 2.39
N CYS A 41 9.84 3.96 3.10
CA CYS A 41 9.74 3.63 4.53
C CYS A 41 10.04 2.15 4.81
N THR A 42 9.47 1.22 4.02
CA THR A 42 9.77 -0.21 4.21
C THR A 42 11.22 -0.57 3.85
N ALA A 43 11.86 0.15 2.92
CA ALA A 43 13.28 -0.02 2.64
C ALA A 43 14.14 0.51 3.80
N ILE A 44 13.86 1.71 4.29
CA ILE A 44 14.52 2.33 5.46
C ILE A 44 14.44 1.40 6.68
N ILE A 45 13.25 0.87 7.00
CA ILE A 45 13.09 -0.10 8.09
C ILE A 45 14.00 -1.31 7.87
N THR A 46 14.13 -1.78 6.64
CA THR A 46 14.98 -2.93 6.30
C THR A 46 16.48 -2.62 6.49
N ASP A 47 16.88 -1.38 6.27
CA ASP A 47 18.26 -0.91 6.41
C ASP A 47 18.67 -0.72 7.88
N VAL A 48 17.76 -0.21 8.72
CA VAL A 48 18.05 0.06 10.15
C VAL A 48 17.78 -1.13 11.09
N THR A 49 17.10 -2.18 10.60
CA THR A 49 16.77 -3.37 11.40
C THR A 49 17.64 -4.58 11.08
N THR A 50 18.00 -5.32 12.13
CA THR A 50 18.64 -6.63 12.04
C THR A 50 17.62 -7.68 11.59
N THR A 51 18.11 -8.81 11.09
CA THR A 51 17.25 -9.95 10.68
C THR A 51 16.30 -10.40 11.79
N ARG A 52 16.72 -10.32 13.06
CA ARG A 52 15.91 -10.73 14.22
C ARG A 52 14.80 -9.74 14.58
N ASN A 53 15.04 -8.42 14.44
CA ASN A 53 14.06 -7.40 14.84
C ASN A 53 13.28 -6.80 13.66
N ARG A 54 13.61 -7.17 12.41
CA ARG A 54 12.94 -6.67 11.20
C ARG A 54 11.43 -6.94 11.18
N GLY A 55 11.01 -8.11 11.66
CA GLY A 55 9.59 -8.43 11.81
C GLY A 55 8.85 -7.41 12.68
N LYS A 56 9.46 -6.98 13.79
CA LYS A 56 8.90 -5.93 14.66
C LYS A 56 8.84 -4.60 13.93
N GLY A 57 9.90 -4.23 13.19
CA GLY A 57 9.92 -3.02 12.37
C GLY A 57 8.79 -2.98 11.33
N MET A 58 8.57 -4.07 10.61
CA MET A 58 7.49 -4.17 9.63
C MET A 58 6.09 -4.17 10.27
N ALA A 59 5.97 -4.76 11.47
CA ALA A 59 4.73 -4.69 12.25
C ALA A 59 4.40 -3.23 12.63
N PHE A 60 5.38 -2.42 13.04
CA PHE A 60 5.17 -0.99 13.31
C PHE A 60 4.67 -0.21 12.09
N VAL A 61 5.19 -0.52 10.89
CA VAL A 61 4.66 0.06 9.64
C VAL A 61 3.19 -0.30 9.47
N GLY A 62 2.82 -1.55 9.74
CA GLY A 62 1.42 -2.00 9.75
C GLY A 62 0.57 -1.19 10.73
N ILE A 63 1.01 -1.10 11.99
CA ILE A 63 0.29 -0.37 13.04
C ILE A 63 0.03 1.08 12.61
N ALA A 64 1.04 1.75 12.03
CA ALA A 64 0.90 3.11 11.51
C ALA A 64 -0.18 3.21 10.39
N TYR A 65 -0.25 2.21 9.50
CA TYR A 65 -1.34 2.11 8.52
C TYR A 65 -2.70 2.03 9.19
N SER A 66 -2.87 1.11 10.15
CA SER A 66 -4.16 0.94 10.83
C SER A 66 -4.58 2.20 11.55
N PHE A 67 -3.69 2.88 12.27
CA PHE A 67 -3.98 4.20 12.86
C PHE A 67 -4.42 5.23 11.82
N GLY A 68 -3.74 5.31 10.68
CA GLY A 68 -4.12 6.18 9.58
C GLY A 68 -5.51 5.88 9.02
N PHE A 69 -5.87 4.60 8.88
CA PHE A 69 -7.19 4.15 8.39
C PHE A 69 -8.31 4.29 9.43
N ILE A 70 -8.00 4.27 10.73
CA ILE A 70 -8.96 4.49 11.82
C ILE A 70 -9.24 5.99 11.97
N ILE A 71 -8.18 6.78 12.17
CA ILE A 71 -8.28 8.20 12.53
C ILE A 71 -8.58 9.06 11.30
N GLY A 72 -7.97 8.73 10.16
CA GLY A 72 -8.07 9.53 8.93
C GLY A 72 -9.50 9.77 8.45
N PRO A 73 -10.33 8.73 8.22
CA PRO A 73 -11.72 8.91 7.79
C PRO A 73 -12.58 9.67 8.80
N VAL A 74 -12.36 9.47 10.10
CA VAL A 74 -13.10 10.17 11.16
C VAL A 74 -12.80 11.68 11.11
N ILE A 75 -11.52 12.05 11.10
CA ILE A 75 -11.12 13.46 10.99
C ILE A 75 -11.58 14.05 9.65
N GLY A 76 -11.44 13.30 8.56
CA GLY A 76 -11.89 13.71 7.23
C GLY A 76 -13.40 13.99 7.18
N ALA A 77 -14.22 13.13 7.80
CA ALA A 77 -15.67 13.32 7.88
C ALA A 77 -16.05 14.54 8.72
N ILE A 78 -15.38 14.75 9.86
CA ILE A 78 -15.62 15.92 10.72
C ILE A 78 -15.29 17.21 9.96
N PHE A 79 -14.11 17.28 9.32
CA PHE A 79 -13.73 18.46 8.54
C PHE A 79 -14.60 18.64 7.31
N ALA A 80 -15.01 17.57 6.62
CA ALA A 80 -15.88 17.70 5.46
C ALA A 80 -17.26 18.26 5.85
N LYS A 81 -17.84 17.76 6.95
CA LYS A 81 -19.11 18.28 7.49
C LYS A 81 -18.99 19.75 7.87
N ARG A 82 -17.93 20.13 8.57
CA ARG A 82 -17.68 21.53 8.96
C ARG A 82 -17.48 22.43 7.75
N SER A 83 -16.67 22.00 6.79
CA SER A 83 -16.35 22.75 5.57
C SER A 83 -17.60 22.99 4.72
N SER A 84 -18.48 21.99 4.64
CA SER A 84 -19.76 22.11 3.95
C SER A 84 -20.69 23.15 4.59
N LEU A 85 -20.61 23.34 5.92
CA LEU A 85 -21.41 24.35 6.64
C LEU A 85 -20.82 25.76 6.52
N GLU A 86 -19.49 25.89 6.57
CA GLU A 86 -18.82 27.21 6.57
C GLU A 86 -18.62 27.80 5.16
N SER A 87 -18.23 26.97 4.20
CA SER A 87 -17.76 27.42 2.86
C SER A 87 -18.59 26.91 1.69
N GLY A 88 -19.57 26.04 1.94
CA GLY A 88 -20.30 25.30 0.90
C GLY A 88 -19.46 24.27 0.13
N ASN A 89 -18.15 24.20 0.40
CA ASN A 89 -17.23 23.29 -0.22
C ASN A 89 -16.83 22.18 0.77
N PRO A 90 -17.30 20.92 0.60
CA PRO A 90 -17.05 19.86 1.57
C PRO A 90 -15.61 19.33 1.58
N TYR A 91 -14.76 19.65 0.59
CA TYR A 91 -13.40 19.10 0.48
C TYR A 91 -12.29 20.07 0.88
N LEU A 92 -12.58 21.37 1.03
CA LEU A 92 -11.56 22.39 1.32
C LEU A 92 -10.85 22.18 2.67
N LEU A 93 -11.57 22.11 3.80
CA LEU A 93 -10.92 21.88 5.10
C LEU A 93 -10.15 20.55 5.17
N PRO A 94 -10.68 19.41 4.69
CA PRO A 94 -9.90 18.18 4.58
C PRO A 94 -8.59 18.34 3.78
N ALA A 95 -8.63 19.08 2.66
CA ALA A 95 -7.44 19.32 1.84
C ALA A 95 -6.42 20.21 2.56
N VAL A 96 -6.85 21.30 3.20
CA VAL A 96 -5.98 22.19 3.98
C VAL A 96 -5.34 21.44 5.14
N PHE A 97 -6.09 20.58 5.83
CA PHE A 97 -5.54 19.74 6.89
C PHE A 97 -4.50 18.74 6.36
N ALA A 98 -4.76 18.12 5.20
CA ALA A 98 -3.79 17.24 4.55
C ALA A 98 -2.50 17.97 4.14
N ILE A 99 -2.61 19.21 3.65
CA ILE A 99 -1.46 20.10 3.38
C ILE A 99 -0.66 20.33 4.66
N ALA A 100 -1.32 20.75 5.74
CA ALA A 100 -0.66 21.02 7.02
C ALA A 100 0.07 19.77 7.57
N LEU A 101 -0.58 18.61 7.53
CA LEU A 101 0.04 17.34 7.93
C LEU A 101 1.23 16.96 7.03
N THR A 102 1.13 17.18 5.73
CA THR A 102 2.22 16.84 4.79
C THR A 102 3.42 17.77 4.95
N VAL A 103 3.18 19.06 5.23
CA VAL A 103 4.24 20.01 5.57
C VAL A 103 4.91 19.60 6.89
N ALA A 104 4.12 19.26 7.91
CA ALA A 104 4.66 18.79 9.19
C ALA A 104 5.50 17.51 9.02
N ASP A 105 5.02 16.54 8.25
CA ASP A 105 5.75 15.30 7.94
C ASP A 105 7.03 15.58 7.14
N ALA A 106 6.97 16.45 6.13
CA ALA A 106 8.15 16.84 5.36
C ALA A 106 9.22 17.54 6.22
N LEU A 107 8.81 18.44 7.12
CA LEU A 107 9.71 19.10 8.06
C LEU A 107 10.30 18.10 9.05
N TYR A 108 9.48 17.21 9.62
CA TYR A 108 9.95 16.16 10.51
C TYR A 108 10.99 15.26 9.83
N LEU A 109 10.73 14.82 8.60
CA LEU A 109 11.68 14.02 7.85
C LEU A 109 12.94 14.80 7.49
N TRP A 110 12.83 16.08 7.14
CA TRP A 110 13.98 16.92 6.83
C TRP A 110 14.93 17.07 8.02
N PHE A 111 14.40 17.26 9.24
CA PHE A 111 15.23 17.49 10.42
C PHE A 111 15.62 16.21 11.17
N CYS A 112 14.77 15.17 11.16
CA CYS A 112 14.96 13.98 12.00
C CYS A 112 15.41 12.74 11.22
N LEU A 113 15.14 12.63 9.91
CA LEU A 113 15.53 11.45 9.14
C LEU A 113 17.02 11.54 8.79
N LYS A 114 17.81 10.62 9.34
CA LYS A 114 19.20 10.41 8.92
C LYS A 114 19.23 9.51 7.70
N GLU A 115 20.17 9.78 6.79
CA GLU A 115 20.41 8.92 5.63
C GLU A 115 20.79 7.51 6.08
N THR A 116 20.12 6.51 5.53
CA THR A 116 20.29 5.10 5.93
C THR A 116 21.11 4.30 4.94
N LEU A 117 21.25 4.76 3.69
CA LEU A 117 22.03 4.08 2.67
C LEU A 117 23.42 4.71 2.51
N PRO A 118 24.50 3.97 2.83
CA PRO A 118 25.88 4.39 2.64
C PRO A 118 26.20 4.77 1.18
N GLU A 119 27.11 5.72 0.98
CA GLU A 119 27.41 6.27 -0.36
C GLU A 119 27.96 5.23 -1.33
N ASP A 120 28.75 4.28 -0.84
CA ASP A 120 29.35 3.18 -1.59
C ASP A 120 28.32 2.19 -2.15
N LYS A 121 27.12 2.15 -1.53
CA LYS A 121 26.01 1.25 -1.91
C LYS A 121 24.95 1.94 -2.76
N ARG A 122 25.12 3.24 -3.07
CA ARG A 122 24.17 3.99 -3.90
C ARG A 122 24.31 3.62 -5.37
N ALA A 123 23.22 3.80 -6.12
CA ALA A 123 23.22 3.58 -7.56
C ALA A 123 24.20 4.55 -8.25
N LYS A 124 25.12 4.00 -9.06
CA LYS A 124 26.22 4.75 -9.70
C LYS A 124 25.77 5.64 -10.86
N SER A 125 24.57 5.43 -11.42
CA SER A 125 24.05 6.23 -12.54
C SER A 125 22.52 6.29 -12.54
N LEU A 126 21.98 7.51 -12.64
CA LEU A 126 20.53 7.75 -12.76
C LEU A 126 19.98 7.34 -14.13
N VAL A 127 20.78 7.41 -15.20
CA VAL A 127 20.35 7.08 -16.56
C VAL A 127 20.12 5.58 -16.71
N SER A 128 20.98 4.75 -16.11
CA SER A 128 20.75 3.29 -16.06
C SER A 128 19.50 2.95 -15.24
N GLU A 129 19.26 3.67 -14.14
CA GLU A 129 18.06 3.47 -13.31
C GLU A 129 16.76 3.84 -14.04
N PHE A 130 16.74 4.89 -14.87
CA PHE A 130 15.58 5.20 -15.72
C PHE A 130 15.28 4.11 -16.75
N LYS A 131 16.32 3.50 -17.35
CA LYS A 131 16.16 2.37 -18.28
C LYS A 131 15.63 1.12 -17.56
N SER A 132 16.10 0.84 -16.34
CA SER A 132 15.57 -0.20 -15.47
C SER A 132 14.14 0.10 -14.99
N ALA A 133 13.80 1.37 -14.76
CA ALA A 133 12.44 1.78 -14.39
C ALA A 133 11.42 1.46 -15.49
N ARG A 134 11.82 1.53 -16.77
CA ARG A 134 10.97 1.10 -17.88
C ARG A 134 10.67 -0.40 -17.85
N GLN A 135 11.59 -1.24 -17.37
CA GLN A 135 11.35 -2.67 -17.19
C GLN A 135 10.37 -2.94 -16.03
N LEU A 136 10.35 -2.06 -15.02
CA LEU A 136 9.40 -2.12 -13.90
C LEU A 136 7.97 -1.73 -14.29
N LEU A 137 7.73 -1.22 -15.50
CA LEU A 137 6.38 -0.93 -15.99
C LEU A 137 5.62 -2.18 -16.47
N ASN A 138 6.33 -3.26 -16.81
CA ASN A 138 5.69 -4.49 -17.30
C ASN A 138 5.21 -5.35 -16.11
N PRO A 139 3.90 -5.62 -15.97
CA PRO A 139 3.35 -6.46 -14.90
C PRO A 139 3.98 -7.86 -14.83
N VAL A 140 4.31 -8.44 -15.99
CA VAL A 140 4.93 -9.77 -16.06
C VAL A 140 6.36 -9.75 -15.52
N SER A 141 7.12 -8.69 -15.81
CA SER A 141 8.48 -8.52 -15.30
C SER A 141 8.51 -8.24 -13.80
N LEU A 142 7.46 -7.61 -13.25
CA LEU A 142 7.29 -7.47 -11.79
C LEU A 142 7.10 -8.84 -11.12
N LEU A 143 6.25 -9.70 -11.68
CA LEU A 143 6.02 -11.05 -11.14
C LEU A 143 7.27 -11.96 -11.24
N LYS A 144 8.09 -11.77 -12.29
CA LYS A 144 9.34 -12.51 -12.47
C LYS A 144 10.54 -11.92 -11.72
N PHE A 145 10.41 -10.71 -11.18
CA PHE A 145 11.49 -9.96 -10.55
C PHE A 145 12.71 -9.79 -11.47
N ASP A 146 12.49 -9.55 -12.77
CA ASP A 146 13.55 -9.51 -13.80
C ASP A 146 14.56 -8.36 -13.60
N ALA A 147 14.18 -7.31 -12.86
CA ALA A 147 15.03 -6.14 -12.60
C ALA A 147 16.05 -6.35 -11.46
N ILE A 148 16.10 -7.55 -10.86
CA ILE A 148 17.06 -7.93 -9.81
C ILE A 148 18.21 -8.71 -10.45
N ASP A 149 19.45 -8.26 -10.24
CA ASP A 149 20.62 -9.00 -10.72
C ASP A 149 20.75 -10.36 -10.02
N ILE A 150 20.88 -11.42 -10.83
CA ILE A 150 20.86 -12.85 -10.45
C ILE A 150 22.19 -13.29 -9.79
N ARG A 151 22.91 -12.39 -9.12
CA ARG A 151 24.06 -12.82 -8.28
C ARG A 151 23.60 -13.57 -7.02
N SER A 152 22.32 -13.48 -6.68
CA SER A 152 21.64 -14.28 -5.67
C SER A 152 21.45 -15.74 -6.15
N CYS A 153 21.48 -16.68 -5.21
CA CYS A 153 21.38 -18.12 -5.50
C CYS A 153 20.09 -18.43 -6.26
N LYS A 154 20.08 -19.44 -7.15
CA LYS A 154 18.86 -19.83 -7.91
C LYS A 154 17.67 -20.13 -6.99
N GLU A 155 17.95 -20.61 -5.78
CA GLU A 155 16.96 -20.89 -4.75
C GLU A 155 16.33 -19.61 -4.18
N ASP A 156 17.11 -18.56 -3.94
CA ASP A 156 16.61 -17.25 -3.48
C ASP A 156 15.64 -16.64 -4.49
N MET A 157 15.93 -16.75 -5.78
CA MET A 157 15.06 -16.21 -6.82
C MET A 157 13.73 -16.97 -6.92
N LYS A 158 13.73 -18.28 -6.66
CA LYS A 158 12.49 -19.08 -6.61
C LYS A 158 11.65 -18.67 -5.40
N ALA A 159 12.28 -18.47 -4.24
CA ALA A 159 11.62 -17.98 -3.03
C ALA A 159 11.04 -16.57 -3.21
N ILE A 160 11.81 -15.62 -3.78
CA ILE A 160 11.36 -14.25 -4.09
C ILE A 160 10.12 -14.26 -4.98
N ARG A 161 10.15 -15.00 -6.09
CA ARG A 161 9.02 -15.12 -7.03
C ARG A 161 7.80 -15.75 -6.37
N GLY A 162 8.02 -16.81 -5.59
CA GLY A 162 6.97 -17.48 -4.84
C GLY A 162 6.29 -16.54 -3.83
N LEU A 163 7.07 -15.85 -3.00
CA LEU A 163 6.57 -14.88 -2.02
C LEU A 163 5.85 -13.71 -2.70
N GLY A 164 6.38 -13.21 -3.81
CA GLY A 164 5.72 -12.17 -4.61
C GLY A 164 4.38 -12.60 -5.17
N LEU A 165 4.27 -13.84 -5.68
CA LEU A 165 3.01 -14.40 -6.18
C LEU A 165 1.99 -14.59 -5.03
N VAL A 166 2.42 -15.13 -3.89
CA VAL A 166 1.58 -15.27 -2.69
C VAL A 166 1.05 -13.90 -2.26
N TYR A 167 1.92 -12.88 -2.21
CA TYR A 167 1.54 -11.53 -1.84
C TYR A 167 0.53 -10.91 -2.81
N PHE A 168 0.76 -11.05 -4.11
CA PHE A 168 -0.15 -10.59 -5.16
C PHE A 168 -1.52 -11.26 -5.03
N LEU A 169 -1.57 -12.59 -4.96
CA LEU A 169 -2.84 -13.34 -4.88
C LEU A 169 -3.60 -13.02 -3.60
N PHE A 170 -2.90 -12.99 -2.46
CA PHE A 170 -3.51 -12.62 -1.18
C PHE A 170 -4.16 -11.23 -1.25
N LEU A 171 -3.42 -10.21 -1.70
CA LEU A 171 -3.97 -8.86 -1.79
C LEU A 171 -5.04 -8.70 -2.86
N PHE A 172 -4.96 -9.47 -3.94
CA PHE A 172 -5.94 -9.45 -5.01
C PHE A 172 -7.31 -9.90 -4.50
N PHE A 173 -7.35 -11.06 -3.82
CA PHE A 173 -8.59 -11.56 -3.23
C PHE A 173 -9.04 -10.73 -2.03
N PHE A 174 -8.11 -10.37 -1.13
CA PHE A 174 -8.42 -9.58 0.06
C PHE A 174 -9.06 -8.23 -0.33
N SER A 175 -8.41 -7.48 -1.21
CA SER A 175 -8.88 -6.16 -1.63
C SER A 175 -10.20 -6.22 -2.39
N GLY A 176 -10.42 -7.27 -3.18
CA GLY A 176 -11.67 -7.47 -3.91
C GLY A 176 -12.87 -7.73 -2.98
N LEU A 177 -12.72 -8.66 -2.04
CA LEU A 177 -13.76 -8.96 -1.05
C LEU A 177 -13.97 -7.79 -0.07
N GLU A 178 -12.89 -7.15 0.39
CA GLU A 178 -12.95 -5.97 1.24
C GLU A 178 -13.75 -4.83 0.58
N PHE A 179 -13.53 -4.57 -0.71
CA PHE A 179 -14.27 -3.54 -1.43
C PHE A 179 -15.77 -3.87 -1.56
N THR A 180 -16.08 -5.11 -1.95
CA THR A 180 -17.48 -5.56 -2.14
C THR A 180 -18.27 -5.71 -0.83
N LEU A 181 -17.60 -5.68 0.33
CA LEU A 181 -18.25 -5.70 1.65
C LEU A 181 -19.21 -4.52 1.86
N THR A 182 -18.89 -3.37 1.27
CA THR A 182 -19.78 -2.20 1.27
C THR A 182 -21.11 -2.50 0.56
N PHE A 183 -21.06 -3.14 -0.61
CA PHE A 183 -22.27 -3.53 -1.33
C PHE A 183 -23.06 -4.60 -0.59
N LEU A 184 -22.38 -5.58 0.02
CA LEU A 184 -23.02 -6.64 0.77
C LEU A 184 -23.79 -6.10 1.97
N THR A 185 -23.15 -5.24 2.76
CA THR A 185 -23.75 -4.65 3.97
C THR A 185 -24.90 -3.72 3.64
N HIS A 186 -24.78 -2.94 2.57
CA HIS A 186 -25.88 -2.10 2.11
C HIS A 186 -27.06 -2.94 1.59
N LYS A 187 -26.80 -3.99 0.81
CA LYS A 187 -27.86 -4.82 0.21
C LYS A 187 -28.62 -5.62 1.27
N ASN A 188 -27.92 -6.24 2.21
CA ASN A 188 -28.51 -7.16 3.19
C ASN A 188 -29.01 -6.45 4.45
N PHE A 189 -28.31 -5.44 4.94
CA PHE A 189 -28.61 -4.78 6.21
C PHE A 189 -29.05 -3.32 6.08
N LYS A 190 -29.14 -2.79 4.85
CA LYS A 190 -29.48 -1.39 4.56
C LYS A 190 -28.58 -0.39 5.30
N TYR A 191 -27.32 -0.75 5.50
CA TYR A 191 -26.36 0.14 6.18
C TYR A 191 -26.21 1.45 5.41
N SER A 192 -26.32 2.55 6.17
CA SER A 192 -25.94 3.89 5.72
C SER A 192 -24.42 4.03 5.62
N SER A 193 -23.95 5.06 4.90
CA SER A 193 -22.52 5.35 4.79
C SER A 193 -21.85 5.59 6.16
N MET A 194 -22.58 6.14 7.13
CA MET A 194 -22.09 6.32 8.50
C MET A 194 -21.90 4.96 9.20
N GLN A 195 -22.86 4.05 9.09
CA GLN A 195 -22.75 2.69 9.67
C GLN A 195 -21.61 1.90 9.03
N GLN A 196 -21.42 2.02 7.71
CA GLN A 196 -20.26 1.42 7.03
C GLN A 196 -18.94 2.04 7.51
N GLY A 197 -18.89 3.36 7.71
CA GLY A 197 -17.75 4.05 8.29
C GLY A 197 -17.42 3.52 9.70
N MET A 198 -18.42 3.36 10.56
CA MET A 198 -18.26 2.78 11.90
C MET A 198 -17.81 1.31 11.84
N MET A 199 -18.32 0.52 10.90
CA MET A 199 -17.85 -0.85 10.68
C MET A 199 -16.36 -0.89 10.34
N PHE A 200 -15.90 -0.07 9.38
CA PHE A 200 -14.47 0.00 9.04
C PHE A 200 -13.62 0.57 10.17
N PHE A 201 -14.16 1.47 10.99
CA PHE A 201 -13.49 1.95 12.19
C PHE A 201 -13.20 0.81 13.18
N PHE A 202 -14.19 -0.03 13.48
CA PHE A 202 -13.99 -1.20 14.34
C PHE A 202 -13.07 -2.26 13.72
N ILE A 203 -13.18 -2.51 12.40
CA ILE A 203 -12.23 -3.37 11.68
C ILE A 203 -10.80 -2.83 11.80
N GLY A 204 -10.62 -1.51 11.67
CA GLY A 204 -9.33 -0.87 11.84
C GLY A 204 -8.76 -1.08 13.25
N ILE A 205 -9.58 -0.89 14.30
CA ILE A 205 -9.15 -1.12 15.69
C ILE A 205 -8.72 -2.57 15.90
N THR A 206 -9.51 -3.54 15.43
CA THR A 206 -9.14 -4.95 15.56
C THR A 206 -7.88 -5.26 14.77
N MET A 207 -7.72 -4.70 13.57
CA MET A 207 -6.47 -4.80 12.81
C MET A 207 -5.28 -4.22 13.57
N ALA A 208 -5.39 -3.05 14.17
CA ALA A 208 -4.32 -2.42 14.94
C ALA A 208 -3.89 -3.27 16.14
N LEU A 209 -4.85 -3.83 16.88
CA LEU A 209 -4.59 -4.73 18.01
C LEU A 209 -3.92 -6.04 17.56
N VAL A 210 -4.39 -6.60 16.44
CA VAL A 210 -3.85 -7.85 15.90
C VAL A 210 -2.52 -7.64 15.17
N GLN A 211 -2.18 -6.42 14.73
CA GLN A 211 -0.95 -6.17 13.96
C GLN A 211 0.35 -6.34 14.74
N GLY A 212 0.29 -6.30 16.07
CA GLY A 212 1.39 -6.74 16.94
C GLY A 212 1.68 -8.24 16.86
N SER A 213 0.80 -9.01 16.22
CA SER A 213 0.93 -10.45 15.93
C SER A 213 1.30 -10.72 14.46
N ALA A 214 1.40 -12.00 14.09
CA ALA A 214 1.83 -12.47 12.77
C ALA A 214 0.77 -12.27 11.67
N THR A 215 0.56 -11.02 11.21
CA THR A 215 -0.33 -10.71 10.08
C THR A 215 0.35 -10.92 8.72
N VAL A 216 -0.44 -11.31 7.70
CA VAL A 216 0.06 -11.74 6.40
C VAL A 216 0.98 -10.72 5.73
N VAL A 217 0.56 -9.44 5.68
CA VAL A 217 1.32 -8.40 4.98
C VAL A 217 2.67 -8.11 5.66
N PRO A 218 2.76 -7.80 6.98
CA PRO A 218 4.05 -7.65 7.67
C PRO A 218 4.93 -8.90 7.62
N CYS A 219 4.36 -10.11 7.76
CA CYS A 219 5.14 -11.35 7.68
C CYS A 219 5.76 -11.56 6.30
N LEU A 220 4.97 -11.45 5.22
CA LEU A 220 5.50 -11.60 3.86
C LEU A 220 6.50 -10.48 3.53
N THR A 221 6.24 -9.25 3.98
CA THR A 221 7.17 -8.10 3.82
C THR A 221 8.48 -8.33 4.58
N THR A 222 8.42 -8.99 5.73
CA THR A 222 9.61 -9.39 6.49
C THR A 222 10.36 -10.50 5.76
N LEU A 223 9.69 -11.57 5.34
CA LEU A 223 10.30 -12.68 4.61
C LEU A 223 11.01 -12.22 3.34
N ILE A 224 10.36 -11.40 2.51
CA ILE A 224 10.97 -10.90 1.28
C ILE A 224 12.18 -9.99 1.56
N SER A 225 12.17 -9.25 2.66
CA SER A 225 13.27 -8.35 3.03
C SER A 225 14.54 -9.07 3.52
N HIS A 226 14.46 -10.38 3.77
CA HIS A 226 15.64 -11.24 4.00
C HIS A 226 16.33 -11.63 2.69
N HIS A 227 15.66 -11.50 1.56
CA HIS A 227 16.19 -11.87 0.26
C HIS A 227 16.72 -10.66 -0.49
N GLY A 228 17.70 -10.90 -1.37
CA GLY A 228 18.37 -9.87 -2.15
C GLY A 228 19.53 -9.20 -1.42
N ASN A 229 20.50 -8.72 -2.20
CA ASN A 229 21.67 -8.02 -1.66
C ASN A 229 21.29 -6.66 -1.08
N VAL A 230 22.12 -6.15 -0.16
CA VAL A 230 21.89 -4.86 0.54
C VAL A 230 21.62 -3.73 -0.46
N ASP A 231 22.34 -3.71 -1.57
CA ASP A 231 22.28 -2.64 -2.58
C ASP A 231 20.99 -2.71 -3.45
N GLN A 232 20.27 -3.83 -3.39
CA GLN A 232 19.05 -4.07 -4.18
C GLN A 232 17.78 -4.12 -3.34
N LYS A 233 17.88 -3.95 -2.02
CA LYS A 233 16.71 -4.00 -1.12
C LYS A 233 15.62 -3.02 -1.51
N GLY A 234 15.98 -1.80 -1.88
CA GLY A 234 15.02 -0.82 -2.39
C GLY A 234 14.25 -1.31 -3.61
N LYS A 235 14.92 -2.01 -4.54
CA LYS A 235 14.30 -2.59 -5.74
C LYS A 235 13.39 -3.77 -5.39
N VAL A 236 13.84 -4.68 -4.53
CA VAL A 236 13.05 -5.83 -4.03
C VAL A 236 11.75 -5.35 -3.38
N MET A 237 11.87 -4.44 -2.40
CA MET A 237 10.72 -3.90 -1.67
C MET A 237 9.81 -3.08 -2.59
N GLY A 238 10.40 -2.38 -3.56
CA GLY A 238 9.68 -1.66 -4.62
C GLY A 238 8.82 -2.57 -5.49
N ILE A 239 9.39 -3.62 -6.07
CA ILE A 239 8.66 -4.60 -6.88
C ILE A 239 7.56 -5.25 -6.04
N PHE A 240 7.88 -5.66 -4.81
CA PHE A 240 6.93 -6.28 -3.89
C PHE A 240 5.73 -5.37 -3.60
N ARG A 241 5.97 -4.08 -3.31
CA ARG A 241 4.91 -3.08 -3.13
C ARG A 241 4.12 -2.82 -4.40
N SER A 242 4.76 -2.78 -5.57
CA SER A 242 4.11 -2.62 -6.87
C SER A 242 3.18 -3.78 -7.19
N LEU A 243 3.55 -5.03 -6.87
CA LEU A 243 2.67 -6.18 -6.99
C LEU A 243 1.42 -6.02 -6.12
N GLY A 244 1.57 -5.55 -4.88
CA GLY A 244 0.44 -5.25 -4.01
C GLY A 244 -0.44 -4.11 -4.52
N ALA A 245 0.13 -3.08 -5.13
CA ALA A 245 -0.62 -1.99 -5.75
C ALA A 245 -1.42 -2.48 -6.97
N LEU A 246 -0.81 -3.30 -7.83
CA LEU A 246 -1.47 -3.94 -8.97
C LEU A 246 -2.63 -4.83 -8.51
N ALA A 247 -2.41 -5.63 -7.47
CA ALA A 247 -3.43 -6.49 -6.87
C ALA A 247 -4.64 -5.68 -6.38
N ARG A 248 -4.41 -4.56 -5.68
CA ARG A 248 -5.48 -3.66 -5.20
C ARG A 248 -6.16 -2.85 -6.31
N ALA A 249 -5.52 -2.69 -7.46
CA ALA A 249 -6.14 -2.04 -8.62
C ALA A 249 -7.10 -2.99 -9.34
N ILE A 250 -6.70 -4.25 -9.54
CA ILE A 250 -7.46 -5.22 -10.32
C ILE A 250 -8.48 -5.98 -9.46
N GLY A 251 -8.15 -6.31 -8.21
CA GLY A 251 -8.98 -7.11 -7.30
C GLY A 251 -10.42 -6.57 -7.15
N PRO A 252 -10.61 -5.29 -6.76
CA PRO A 252 -11.94 -4.69 -6.67
C PRO A 252 -12.73 -4.77 -7.97
N VAL A 253 -12.11 -4.53 -9.12
CA VAL A 253 -12.78 -4.59 -10.43
C VAL A 253 -13.30 -6.00 -10.70
N VAL A 254 -12.46 -7.02 -10.51
CA VAL A 254 -12.85 -8.42 -10.75
C VAL A 254 -13.92 -8.88 -9.76
N SER A 255 -13.73 -8.63 -8.47
CA SER A 255 -14.72 -9.02 -7.45
C SER A 255 -16.05 -8.30 -7.62
N CYS A 256 -16.07 -7.03 -8.03
CA CYS A 256 -17.32 -6.32 -8.36
C CYS A 256 -18.05 -6.98 -9.52
N THR A 257 -17.34 -7.30 -10.60
CA THR A 257 -17.94 -7.97 -11.76
C THR A 257 -18.56 -9.30 -11.33
N VAL A 258 -17.85 -10.13 -10.58
CA VAL A 258 -18.40 -11.41 -10.08
C VAL A 258 -19.59 -11.20 -9.14
N TYR A 259 -19.48 -10.24 -8.21
CA TYR A 259 -20.54 -9.91 -7.25
C TYR A 259 -21.85 -9.52 -7.94
N TRP A 260 -21.77 -8.70 -8.99
CA TRP A 260 -22.97 -8.21 -9.71
C TRP A 260 -23.45 -9.16 -10.80
N SER A 261 -22.58 -9.94 -11.43
CA SER A 261 -22.96 -10.88 -12.49
C SER A 261 -23.50 -12.21 -11.95
N VAL A 262 -22.91 -12.75 -10.88
CA VAL A 262 -23.22 -14.10 -10.36
C VAL A 262 -23.86 -14.04 -8.97
N GLY A 263 -23.74 -12.90 -8.28
CA GLY A 263 -24.35 -12.64 -6.98
C GLY A 263 -23.38 -12.70 -5.80
N PRO A 264 -23.82 -12.18 -4.64
CA PRO A 264 -22.96 -12.06 -3.44
C PRO A 264 -22.46 -13.41 -2.96
N PHE A 265 -23.34 -14.42 -2.84
CA PHE A 265 -22.97 -15.73 -2.32
C PHE A 265 -21.77 -16.34 -3.06
N TRP A 266 -21.83 -16.38 -4.39
CA TRP A 266 -20.77 -16.94 -5.22
C TRP A 266 -19.48 -16.13 -5.19
N CYS A 267 -19.58 -14.79 -5.14
CA CYS A 267 -18.40 -13.94 -5.01
C CYS A 267 -17.60 -14.26 -3.74
N TYR A 268 -18.28 -14.39 -2.59
CA TYR A 268 -17.62 -14.70 -1.31
C TYR A 268 -17.21 -16.16 -1.20
N PHE A 269 -18.03 -17.10 -1.68
CA PHE A 269 -17.73 -18.53 -1.64
C PHE A 269 -16.53 -18.89 -2.52
N VAL A 270 -16.54 -18.45 -3.79
CA VAL A 270 -15.40 -18.67 -4.71
C VAL A 270 -14.17 -17.91 -4.21
N GLY A 271 -14.35 -16.67 -3.72
CA GLY A 271 -13.26 -15.90 -3.11
C GLY A 271 -12.58 -16.66 -1.97
N ALA A 272 -13.37 -17.23 -1.05
CA ALA A 272 -12.87 -18.03 0.07
C ALA A 272 -12.12 -19.29 -0.39
N LEU A 273 -12.62 -20.00 -1.41
CA LEU A 273 -11.92 -21.16 -1.98
C LEU A 273 -10.60 -20.76 -2.65
N LEU A 274 -10.59 -19.68 -3.42
CA LEU A 274 -9.39 -19.19 -4.10
C LEU A 274 -8.33 -18.68 -3.12
N PHE A 275 -8.74 -18.21 -1.94
CA PHE A 275 -7.84 -17.86 -0.83
C PHE A 275 -6.99 -19.04 -0.33
N MET A 276 -7.38 -20.29 -0.59
CA MET A 276 -6.56 -21.45 -0.25
C MET A 276 -5.31 -21.57 -1.13
N ILE A 277 -5.32 -21.02 -2.34
CA ILE A 277 -4.19 -21.05 -3.28
C ILE A 277 -2.93 -20.39 -2.71
N PRO A 278 -2.95 -19.12 -2.25
CA PRO A 278 -1.77 -18.50 -1.65
C PRO A 278 -1.30 -19.24 -0.40
N MET A 279 -2.19 -19.87 0.39
CA MET A 279 -1.78 -20.67 1.54
C MET A 279 -1.01 -21.93 1.14
N GLN A 280 -1.49 -22.66 0.13
CA GLN A 280 -0.80 -23.85 -0.39
C GLN A 280 0.54 -23.50 -1.04
N LEU A 281 0.61 -22.39 -1.77
CA LEU A 281 1.86 -21.90 -2.34
C LEU A 281 2.86 -21.53 -1.26
N LEU A 282 2.42 -20.85 -0.20
CA LEU A 282 3.30 -20.50 0.92
C LEU A 282 3.86 -21.74 1.62
N ALA A 283 3.02 -22.75 1.86
CA ALA A 283 3.45 -24.02 2.47
C ALA A 283 4.59 -24.70 1.68
N LYS A 284 4.52 -24.66 0.34
CA LYS A 284 5.55 -25.22 -0.55
C LYS A 284 6.85 -24.42 -0.61
N ILE A 285 6.83 -23.16 -0.17
CA ILE A 285 8.02 -22.29 -0.12
C ILE A 285 8.71 -22.40 1.24
N SER A 286 7.94 -22.70 2.30
CA SER A 286 8.48 -22.91 3.66
C SER A 286 9.07 -24.28 3.92
N THR A 287 8.79 -25.27 3.06
CA THR A 287 9.36 -26.63 3.05
C THR A 287 10.50 -26.72 2.06
#